data_AF-A0A126RWX5-F1
#
_entry.id   AF-A0A126RWX5-F1
#
_cell.length_a   1.000
_cell.length_b   1.000
_cell.length_c   1.000
_cell.angle_alpha   90.00
_cell.angle_beta   90.00
_cell.angle_gamma   90.00
#
_symmetry.space_group_name_H-M   'P 1'
#
loop_
_entity.id
_entity.type
_entity.pdbx_description
1 polymer ?
#
loop_
_entity_poly.entity_id
_entity_poly.type
_entity_poly.pdbx_seq_one_letter_code
_entity_poly.pdbx_strand_id
1 'polypeptide(L)'
;MSKKPLEAALQDQLNKLASLPDDQIDTVDTHETSPEAWLHARRPGLYKPVKKPVTLRLDADVVAWFKDHAEGRGYQTEINRVLRLYITETRA
;
A
#
# COMPACT_ATOMS: atom_id res chain seq x y z
N MET A 1 11.57 -15.73 -7.48
CA MET A 1 12.25 -14.59 -8.12
C MET A 1 12.95 -15.11 -9.36
N SER A 2 12.39 -14.88 -10.56
CA SER A 2 13.01 -15.35 -11.80
C SER A 2 14.30 -14.57 -12.04
N LYS A 3 15.46 -15.24 -12.01
CA LYS A 3 16.76 -14.67 -12.37
C LYS A 3 16.89 -14.64 -13.90
N LYS A 4 16.02 -13.88 -14.57
CA LYS A 4 16.21 -13.63 -16.00
C LYS A 4 17.40 -12.69 -16.12
N PRO A 5 18.47 -13.05 -16.85
CA PRO A 5 19.62 -12.17 -17.01
C PRO A 5 19.16 -10.85 -17.63
N LEU A 6 19.63 -9.74 -17.08
CA LEU A 6 19.39 -8.41 -17.60
C LEU A 6 19.93 -8.35 -19.04
N GLU A 7 19.10 -7.88 -19.96
CA GLU A 7 19.47 -7.70 -21.35
C GLU A 7 20.67 -6.75 -21.44
N ALA A 8 21.65 -7.03 -22.31
CA ALA A 8 22.93 -6.32 -22.33
C ALA A 8 22.77 -4.79 -22.46
N ALA A 9 21.79 -4.34 -23.26
CA ALA A 9 21.47 -2.92 -23.41
C ALA A 9 20.97 -2.27 -22.10
N LEU A 10 20.21 -3.01 -21.28
CA LEU A 10 19.73 -2.52 -19.99
C LEU A 10 20.87 -2.47 -18.97
N GLN A 11 21.79 -3.43 -19.01
CA GLN A 11 22.99 -3.41 -18.16
C GLN A 11 23.89 -2.21 -18.51
N ASP A 12 24.06 -1.90 -19.80
CA ASP A 12 24.82 -0.74 -20.24
C ASP A 12 24.18 0.58 -19.84
N GLN A 13 22.84 0.68 -19.89
CA GLN A 13 22.11 1.85 -19.37
C GLN A 13 22.31 2.03 -17.87
N LEU A 14 22.24 0.96 -17.08
CA LEU A 14 22.49 1.01 -15.64
C LEU A 14 23.92 1.45 -15.33
N ASN A 15 24.92 0.93 -16.05
CA ASN A 15 26.31 1.32 -15.87
C ASN A 15 26.53 2.81 -16.20
N LYS A 16 25.86 3.33 -17.24
CA LYS A 16 25.87 4.77 -17.57
C LYS A 16 25.27 5.62 -16.46
N LEU A 17 24.10 5.24 -15.95
CA LEU A 17 23.45 5.95 -14.84
C LEU A 17 24.29 5.92 -13.56
N ALA A 18 24.90 4.77 -13.24
CA ALA A 18 25.76 4.62 -12.06
C ALA A 18 27.07 5.42 -12.15
N SER A 19 27.50 5.77 -13.36
CA SER A 19 28.70 6.56 -13.61
C SER A 19 28.40 8.06 -13.77
N LEU A 20 27.12 8.46 -13.77
CA LEU A 20 26.72 9.85 -13.90
C LEU A 20 26.97 10.57 -12.57
N PRO A 21 27.76 11.67 -12.56
CA PRO A 21 28.02 12.41 -11.33
C PRO A 21 26.79 13.19 -10.88
N ASP A 22 26.67 13.41 -9.57
CA ASP A 22 25.50 14.02 -8.94
C ASP A 22 25.17 15.43 -9.46
N ASP A 23 26.19 16.19 -9.88
CA ASP A 23 26.04 17.54 -10.44
C ASP A 23 25.36 17.59 -11.82
N GLN A 24 25.29 16.45 -12.50
CA GLN A 24 24.60 16.29 -13.79
C GLN A 24 23.18 15.75 -13.63
N ILE A 25 22.73 15.46 -12.41
CA ILE A 25 21.38 14.97 -12.15
C ILE A 25 20.42 16.17 -12.13
N ASP A 26 19.56 16.25 -13.15
CA ASP A 26 18.47 17.21 -13.19
C ASP A 26 17.39 16.84 -12.17
N THR A 27 17.16 17.74 -11.20
CA THR A 27 16.17 17.62 -10.13
C THR A 27 15.14 18.75 -10.16
N VAL A 28 15.07 19.52 -11.26
CA VAL A 28 14.20 20.70 -11.37
C VAL A 28 12.72 20.34 -11.19
N ASP A 29 12.30 19.15 -11.61
CA ASP A 29 10.93 18.66 -11.46
C ASP A 29 10.64 18.06 -10.07
N THR A 30 11.69 17.70 -9.34
CA THR A 30 11.66 16.94 -8.09
C THR A 30 12.52 17.64 -7.05
N HIS A 31 12.13 18.86 -6.69
CA HIS A 31 12.78 19.65 -5.65
C HIS A 31 12.97 18.85 -4.35
N GLU A 32 14.16 18.99 -3.76
CA GLU A 32 14.45 18.43 -2.44
C GLU A 32 13.45 18.97 -1.41
N THR A 33 12.88 18.07 -0.60
CA THR A 33 11.92 18.47 0.41
C THR A 33 12.65 18.93 1.68
N SER A 34 12.15 19.99 2.31
CA SER A 34 12.78 20.55 3.51
C SER A 34 12.65 19.62 4.73
N PRO A 35 13.54 19.71 5.74
CA PRO A 35 13.38 19.00 7.00
C PRO A 35 12.03 19.27 7.69
N GLU A 36 11.48 20.48 7.54
CA GLU A 36 10.17 20.86 8.07
C GLU A 36 9.03 20.17 7.31
N ALA A 37 9.15 20.00 5.99
CA ALA A 37 8.20 19.24 5.18
C ALA A 37 8.19 17.75 5.58
N TRP A 38 9.35 17.18 5.95
CA TRP A 38 9.44 15.83 6.48
C TRP A 38 8.74 15.65 7.83
N LEU A 39 8.70 16.66 8.68
CA LEU A 39 8.05 16.60 10.00
C LEU A 39 6.55 16.28 9.89
N HIS A 40 5.92 16.77 8.82
CA HIS A 40 4.50 16.56 8.54
C HIS A 40 4.23 15.50 7.48
N ALA A 41 5.29 14.89 6.92
CA ALA A 41 5.17 13.83 5.94
C ALA A 41 4.47 12.60 6.56
N ARG A 42 3.21 12.41 6.21
CA ARG A 42 2.47 11.20 6.58
C ARG A 42 2.87 10.10 5.60
N ARG A 43 3.55 9.06 6.06
CA ARG A 43 3.62 7.81 5.30
C ARG A 43 2.19 7.29 5.14
N PRO A 44 1.61 7.23 3.93
CA PRO A 44 0.36 6.53 3.75
C PRO A 44 0.63 5.09 4.16
N GLY A 45 -0.16 4.57 5.10
CA GLY A 45 0.10 3.32 5.79
C GLY A 45 0.40 2.19 4.81
N LEU A 46 1.69 1.89 4.63
CA LEU A 46 2.17 0.66 3.98
C LEU A 46 1.76 -0.59 4.78
N TYR A 47 1.20 -0.40 5.97
CA TYR A 47 0.59 -1.45 6.74
C TYR A 47 -0.69 -1.95 6.05
N LYS A 48 -0.54 -3.04 5.29
CA LYS A 48 -1.64 -3.91 4.89
C LYS A 48 -1.77 -5.02 5.93
N PRO A 49 -2.86 -5.06 6.71
CA PRO A 49 -3.02 -6.09 7.72
C PRO A 49 -3.15 -7.46 7.06
N VAL A 50 -2.36 -8.42 7.54
CA VAL A 50 -2.41 -9.80 7.06
C VAL A 50 -3.75 -10.41 7.45
N LYS A 51 -4.54 -10.81 6.46
CA LYS A 51 -5.80 -11.53 6.68
C LYS A 51 -5.47 -12.96 7.10
N LYS A 52 -6.06 -13.42 8.21
CA LYS A 52 -5.98 -14.82 8.63
C LYS A 52 -7.32 -15.49 8.30
N PRO A 53 -7.34 -16.61 7.56
CA PRO A 53 -8.57 -17.34 7.32
C PRO A 53 -9.05 -17.93 8.65
N VAL A 54 -10.25 -17.57 9.06
CA VAL A 54 -10.90 -18.09 10.28
C VAL A 54 -12.33 -18.50 9.93
N THR A 55 -12.82 -19.56 10.56
CA THR A 55 -14.22 -19.96 10.44
C THR A 55 -15.02 -19.26 11.53
N LEU A 56 -15.84 -18.28 11.15
CA LEU A 56 -16.73 -17.54 12.03
C LEU A 56 -18.17 -17.77 11.60
N ARG A 57 -19.07 -17.97 12.56
CA ARG A 57 -20.52 -17.98 12.32
C ARG A 57 -21.04 -16.56 12.50
N LEU A 58 -21.82 -16.10 11.53
CA LEU A 58 -22.52 -14.82 11.53
C LEU A 58 -24.00 -15.12 11.30
N ASP A 59 -24.86 -14.27 11.85
CA ASP A 59 -26.31 -14.40 11.65
C ASP A 59 -26.69 -14.21 10.18
N ALA A 60 -27.74 -14.90 9.75
CA ALA A 60 -28.12 -14.96 8.35
C ALA A 60 -28.55 -13.60 7.79
N ASP A 61 -29.23 -12.79 8.61
CA ASP A 61 -29.67 -11.43 8.31
C ASP A 61 -28.49 -10.47 8.18
N VAL A 62 -27.49 -10.56 9.06
CA VAL A 62 -26.24 -9.78 8.98
C VAL A 62 -25.52 -10.09 7.67
N VAL A 63 -25.39 -11.38 7.32
CA VAL A 63 -24.75 -11.79 6.07
C VAL A 63 -25.55 -11.29 4.86
N ALA A 64 -26.88 -11.38 4.89
CA ALA A 64 -27.74 -10.87 3.81
C ALA A 64 -27.56 -9.35 3.64
N TRP A 65 -27.60 -8.60 4.74
CA TRP A 65 -27.42 -7.15 4.71
C TRP A 65 -26.11 -6.74 4.06
N PHE A 66 -24.98 -7.33 4.46
CA PHE A 66 -23.69 -7.01 3.85
C PHE A 66 -23.57 -7.48 2.40
N LYS A 67 -24.26 -8.55 1.98
CA LYS A 67 -24.31 -8.95 0.58
C LYS A 67 -25.04 -7.94 -0.29
N ASP A 68 -26.12 -7.36 0.22
CA ASP A 68 -26.95 -6.40 -0.51
C ASP A 68 -26.36 -4.99 -0.52
N HIS A 69 -25.64 -4.60 0.54
CA HIS A 69 -25.19 -3.22 0.76
C HIS A 69 -23.67 -3.00 0.58
N ALA A 70 -22.86 -4.05 0.41
CA ALA A 70 -21.42 -3.87 0.21
C ALA A 70 -21.09 -3.40 -1.22
N GLU A 71 -20.66 -2.16 -1.35
CA GLU A 71 -20.22 -1.59 -2.63
C GLU A 71 -18.83 -2.12 -3.04
N GLY A 72 -18.74 -2.69 -4.26
CA GLY A 72 -17.49 -2.95 -4.98
C GLY A 72 -16.57 -4.06 -4.43
N ARG A 73 -16.06 -3.93 -3.19
CA ARG A 73 -14.97 -4.76 -2.64
C ARG A 73 -15.43 -6.10 -2.04
N GLY A 74 -16.73 -6.39 -2.10
CA GLY A 74 -17.37 -7.61 -1.61
C GLY A 74 -17.69 -7.60 -0.11
N TYR A 75 -18.76 -8.31 0.26
CA TYR A 75 -19.33 -8.31 1.62
C TYR A 75 -18.35 -8.71 2.73
N GLN A 76 -17.43 -9.64 2.48
CA GLN A 76 -16.43 -10.06 3.48
C GLN A 76 -15.41 -8.95 3.79
N THR A 77 -15.03 -8.16 2.78
CA THR A 77 -14.13 -7.03 2.98
C THR A 77 -14.79 -5.96 3.82
N GLU A 78 -16.09 -5.74 3.61
CA GLU A 78 -16.88 -4.76 4.32
C GLU A 78 -17.13 -5.15 5.78
N ILE A 79 -17.47 -6.43 6.04
CA ILE A 79 -17.52 -6.99 7.39
C ILE A 79 -16.21 -6.72 8.14
N ASN A 80 -15.07 -7.02 7.52
CA ASN A 80 -13.76 -6.81 8.14
C ASN A 80 -13.43 -5.31 8.36
N ARG A 81 -13.97 -4.40 7.54
CA ARG A 81 -13.85 -2.94 7.73
C ARG A 81 -14.60 -2.50 8.99
N VAL A 82 -15.85 -2.92 9.13
CA VAL A 82 -16.71 -2.58 10.28
C VAL A 82 -16.13 -3.12 11.58
N LEU A 83 -15.67 -4.37 11.60
CA LEU A 83 -15.00 -4.96 12.77
C LEU A 83 -13.76 -4.17 13.18
N ARG A 84 -13.00 -3.64 12.22
CA ARG A 84 -11.84 -2.80 12.53
C ARG A 84 -12.23 -1.45 13.12
N LEU A 85 -13.26 -0.80 12.58
CA LEU A 85 -13.77 0.46 13.12
C LEU A 85 -14.20 0.29 14.58
N TYR A 86 -14.98 -0.77 14.87
CA TYR A 86 -15.40 -1.09 16.23
C TYR A 86 -14.20 -1.26 17.18
N ILE A 87 -13.14 -1.97 16.77
CA ILE A 87 -11.93 -2.14 17.57
C ILE A 87 -11.23 -0.81 17.82
N THR A 88 -11.13 0.05 16.81
CA THR A 88 -10.47 1.36 16.92
C THR A 88 -11.25 2.30 17.84
N GLU A 89 -12.58 2.35 17.72
CA GLU A 89 -13.44 3.17 18.58
C GLU A 89 -13.42 2.69 20.03
N THR A 90 -13.42 1.37 20.26
CA THR A 90 -13.41 0.81 21.63
C THR A 90 -12.05 0.96 22.33
N ARG A 91 -10.96 1.13 21.56
CA ARG A 91 -9.59 1.26 22.10
C ARG A 91 -9.07 2.69 22.13
N ALA A 92 -9.84 3.65 21.65
CA ALA A 92 -9.55 5.09 21.74
C ALA A 92 -10.01 5.62 23.11
#